data_AF-A0A388JY66-F1
#
_entry.id   AF-A0A388JY66-F1
#
_cell.length_a   1.000
_cell.length_b   1.000
_cell.length_c   1.000
_cell.angle_alpha   90.00
_cell.angle_beta   90.00
_cell.angle_gamma   90.00
#
_symmetry.space_group_name_H-M   'P 1'
#
loop_
_entity.id
_entity.type
_entity.pdbx_description
1 polymer ?
#
loop_
_entity_poly.entity_id
_entity_poly.type
_entity_poly.pdbx_seq_one_letter_code
_entity_poly.pdbx_strand_id
1 'polypeptide(L)'
;MAAARMYVIVIACLMSLSHQQAESAPWRSRGVHRRSMQAQSDEASLRAALLNPNVTSFDLTRNITLTASLPYRGSSFTLNGKCAGSRCVISGVKRFSCFRGIGSWTFSQVIIQECRSTNRSLADAGGAAINIGNGISSGSLRVSDSIIRWNTASFRGGGVGVWSGRLNIERCDFIENAAQFGGAVSLNTFGRAYLTGSNFLRNRAGNAGGAIFSFEGTVNETTNCRFEGNTAGRTGGAIELQMSYAYTATLAKCTFIGNRAGLAGGAVNVADFHVEKRFCSVTWQNNTIGTGAVNHVSVGPSDLSITTGVYFCPDVPQGITVIETRFGPYIKTLCSGCPA
;
A
#
# COMPACT_ATOMS: atom_id res chain seq x y z
N MET A 1 11.54 -55.66 2.39
CA MET A 1 10.69 -56.34 3.40
C MET A 1 9.85 -55.23 4.06
N ALA A 2 8.69 -54.88 3.49
CA ALA A 2 7.36 -55.45 3.76
C ALA A 2 6.94 -55.18 5.23
N ALA A 3 5.77 -54.64 5.61
CA ALA A 3 4.54 -54.24 4.93
C ALA A 3 3.78 -53.29 5.91
N ALA A 4 3.18 -52.19 5.45
CA ALA A 4 1.74 -52.00 5.17
C ALA A 4 0.77 -52.14 6.37
N ARG A 5 -0.07 -51.12 6.58
CA ARG A 5 -1.53 -51.32 6.70
C ARG A 5 -2.33 -50.04 6.42
N MET A 6 -3.09 -50.17 5.35
CA MET A 6 -4.14 -49.35 4.75
C MET A 6 -5.39 -49.32 5.65
N TYR A 7 -6.15 -48.22 5.66
CA TYR A 7 -7.59 -48.25 5.94
C TYR A 7 -8.33 -47.45 4.86
N VAL A 8 -9.07 -48.18 4.04
CA VAL A 8 -10.06 -47.70 3.07
C VAL A 8 -11.40 -48.23 3.58
N ILE A 9 -12.39 -47.36 3.75
CA ILE A 9 -13.79 -47.77 3.91
C ILE A 9 -14.59 -47.02 2.84
N VAL A 10 -15.12 -47.81 1.90
CA VAL A 10 -16.14 -47.46 0.91
C VAL A 10 -17.45 -48.02 1.43
N ILE A 11 -18.50 -47.20 1.52
CA ILE A 11 -19.88 -47.68 1.56
C ILE A 11 -20.70 -46.85 0.56
N ALA A 12 -21.17 -47.53 -0.48
CA ALA A 12 -22.19 -47.07 -1.40
C ALA A 12 -23.56 -47.54 -0.88
N CYS A 13 -24.58 -46.70 -1.01
CA CYS A 13 -25.98 -47.14 -0.98
C CYS A 13 -26.80 -46.31 -1.97
N LEU A 14 -27.55 -47.01 -2.81
CA LEU A 14 -28.37 -46.53 -3.93
C LEU A 14 -29.86 -46.78 -3.62
N MET A 15 -30.72 -46.05 -4.34
CA MET A 15 -32.19 -46.19 -4.53
C MET A 15 -33.04 -45.48 -3.45
N SER A 16 -34.13 -44.74 -3.73
CA SER A 16 -35.01 -44.64 -4.91
C SER A 16 -35.88 -43.36 -4.89
N LEU A 17 -36.23 -42.89 -6.10
CA LEU A 17 -37.40 -42.14 -6.59
C LEU A 17 -38.38 -41.44 -5.62
N SER A 18 -38.69 -40.16 -5.91
CA SER A 18 -40.03 -39.77 -6.40
C SER A 18 -40.05 -38.37 -7.04
N HIS A 19 -40.79 -38.29 -8.14
CA HIS A 19 -41.13 -37.10 -8.90
C HIS A 19 -42.04 -36.15 -8.11
N GLN A 20 -41.78 -34.83 -8.21
CA GLN A 20 -42.86 -33.85 -8.22
C GLN A 20 -42.50 -32.68 -9.13
N GLN A 21 -43.38 -32.45 -10.09
CA GLN A 21 -43.35 -31.38 -11.08
C GLN A 21 -43.56 -30.02 -10.38
N ALA A 22 -42.77 -29.01 -10.76
CA ALA A 22 -43.08 -27.62 -10.48
C ALA A 22 -43.12 -26.86 -11.82
N GLU A 23 -44.28 -26.26 -12.07
CA GLU A 23 -44.69 -25.52 -13.26
C GLU A 23 -43.78 -24.30 -13.51
N SER A 24 -43.41 -24.08 -14.78
CA SER A 24 -42.64 -22.92 -15.21
C SER A 24 -43.55 -21.84 -15.82
N ALA A 25 -43.67 -20.71 -15.13
CA ALA A 25 -44.20 -19.47 -15.70
C ALA A 25 -43.03 -18.53 -16.11
N PRO A 26 -43.08 -17.89 -17.29
CA PRO A 26 -41.92 -17.19 -17.84
C PRO A 26 -41.84 -15.73 -17.36
N TRP A 27 -40.96 -15.45 -16.40
CA TRP A 27 -40.58 -14.08 -16.06
C TRP A 27 -39.51 -13.56 -17.02
N ARG A 28 -39.84 -12.51 -17.79
CA ARG A 28 -38.92 -11.79 -18.68
C ARG A 28 -37.89 -10.99 -17.88
N SER A 29 -36.78 -11.61 -17.49
CA SER A 29 -35.61 -10.98 -16.84
C SER A 29 -34.52 -10.52 -17.83
N ARG A 30 -34.91 -9.98 -19.00
CA ARG A 30 -33.96 -9.62 -20.08
C ARG A 30 -33.02 -8.45 -19.76
N GLY A 31 -33.27 -7.67 -18.70
CA GLY A 31 -32.43 -6.54 -18.30
C GLY A 31 -31.31 -6.86 -17.29
N VAL A 32 -31.53 -7.84 -16.41
CA VAL A 32 -30.60 -8.16 -15.31
C VAL A 32 -29.56 -9.19 -15.75
N HIS A 33 -29.95 -10.20 -16.53
CA HIS A 33 -29.03 -11.25 -16.99
C HIS A 33 -27.97 -10.79 -17.99
N ARG A 34 -28.29 -9.81 -18.86
CA ARG A 34 -27.29 -9.27 -19.80
C ARG A 34 -26.18 -8.49 -19.10
N ARG A 35 -26.53 -7.70 -18.08
CA ARG A 35 -25.53 -6.96 -17.28
C ARG A 35 -24.66 -7.89 -16.44
N SER A 36 -25.23 -8.96 -15.85
CA SER A 36 -24.45 -9.94 -15.08
C SER A 36 -23.52 -10.78 -15.96
N MET A 37 -23.96 -11.23 -17.15
CA MET A 37 -23.10 -11.95 -18.10
C MET A 37 -21.95 -11.07 -18.64
N GLN A 38 -22.21 -9.78 -18.85
CA GLN A 38 -21.21 -8.86 -19.40
C GLN A 38 -20.19 -8.39 -18.35
N ALA A 39 -20.58 -8.22 -17.08
CA ALA A 39 -19.62 -8.02 -15.99
C ALA A 39 -18.74 -9.26 -15.78
N GLN A 40 -19.31 -10.46 -15.95
CA GLN A 40 -18.56 -11.71 -15.91
C GLN A 40 -17.57 -11.83 -17.08
N SER A 41 -17.88 -11.27 -18.27
CA SER A 41 -16.92 -11.24 -19.38
C SER A 41 -15.76 -10.28 -19.13
N ASP A 42 -15.99 -9.10 -18.56
CA ASP A 42 -14.91 -8.12 -18.32
C ASP A 42 -13.93 -8.61 -17.24
N GLU A 43 -14.43 -9.18 -16.13
CA GLU A 43 -13.58 -9.82 -15.12
C GLU A 43 -12.82 -11.02 -15.70
N ALA A 44 -13.49 -11.88 -16.49
CA ALA A 44 -12.86 -13.03 -17.11
C ALA A 44 -11.73 -12.63 -18.07
N SER A 45 -11.92 -11.56 -18.85
CA SER A 45 -10.87 -11.03 -19.74
C SER A 45 -9.65 -10.53 -18.97
N LEU A 46 -9.84 -9.79 -17.87
CA LEU A 46 -8.73 -9.37 -17.02
C LEU A 46 -8.00 -10.58 -16.42
N ARG A 47 -8.73 -11.57 -15.92
CA ARG A 47 -8.13 -12.81 -15.39
C ARG A 47 -7.31 -13.56 -16.43
N ALA A 48 -7.85 -13.69 -17.65
CA ALA A 48 -7.16 -14.35 -18.75
C ALA A 48 -5.87 -13.60 -19.14
N ALA A 49 -5.91 -12.26 -19.17
CA ALA A 49 -4.73 -11.44 -19.41
C ALA A 49 -3.65 -11.63 -18.33
N LEU A 50 -4.05 -11.66 -17.05
CA LEU A 50 -3.12 -11.91 -15.94
C LEU A 50 -2.49 -13.32 -16.01
N LEU A 51 -3.24 -14.34 -16.43
CA LEU A 51 -2.72 -15.71 -16.56
C LEU A 51 -1.84 -15.93 -17.80
N ASN A 52 -2.00 -15.14 -18.86
CA ASN A 52 -1.26 -15.31 -20.10
C ASN A 52 0.04 -14.48 -20.11
N PRO A 53 1.23 -15.11 -19.98
CA PRO A 53 2.51 -14.38 -19.88
C PRO A 53 2.84 -13.54 -21.12
N ASN A 54 2.24 -13.83 -22.28
CA ASN A 54 2.43 -13.07 -23.52
C ASN A 54 1.61 -11.77 -23.55
N VAL A 55 0.61 -11.63 -22.69
CA VAL A 55 -0.16 -10.39 -22.56
C VAL A 55 0.55 -9.50 -21.54
N THR A 56 1.19 -8.43 -22.01
CA THR A 56 1.97 -7.50 -21.18
C THR A 56 1.19 -6.24 -20.79
N SER A 57 0.05 -5.97 -21.44
CA SER A 57 -0.81 -4.85 -21.11
C SER A 57 -2.29 -5.19 -21.25
N PHE A 58 -3.13 -4.48 -20.49
CA PHE A 58 -4.58 -4.59 -20.56
C PHE A 58 -5.22 -3.21 -20.44
N ASP A 59 -6.06 -2.88 -21.40
CA ASP A 59 -6.86 -1.66 -21.39
C ASP A 59 -8.20 -1.94 -20.71
N LEU A 60 -8.36 -1.39 -19.51
CA LEU A 60 -9.60 -1.43 -18.80
C LEU A 60 -10.53 -0.35 -19.38
N THR A 61 -11.63 -0.76 -20.01
CA THR A 61 -12.60 0.18 -20.63
C THR A 61 -13.92 0.28 -19.86
N ARG A 62 -14.08 -0.56 -18.84
CA ARG A 62 -15.27 -0.66 -17.98
C ARG A 62 -14.88 -0.96 -16.54
N ASN A 63 -15.77 -0.67 -15.61
CA ASN A 63 -15.58 -1.01 -14.21
C ASN A 63 -15.72 -2.53 -14.01
N ILE A 64 -14.84 -3.11 -13.19
CA ILE A 64 -14.85 -4.52 -12.81
C ILE A 64 -15.15 -4.63 -11.31
N THR A 65 -16.14 -5.46 -10.98
CA THR A 65 -16.44 -5.88 -9.60
C THR A 65 -16.05 -7.33 -9.47
N LEU A 66 -15.10 -7.63 -8.57
CA LEU A 66 -14.52 -8.96 -8.47
C LEU A 66 -15.50 -9.97 -7.85
N THR A 67 -15.57 -11.15 -8.46
CA THR A 67 -16.30 -12.31 -7.96
C THR A 67 -15.39 -13.34 -7.26
N ALA A 68 -14.07 -13.20 -7.42
CA ALA A 68 -13.04 -13.94 -6.71
C ALA A 68 -11.75 -13.09 -6.59
N SER A 69 -10.76 -13.51 -5.80
CA SER A 69 -9.43 -12.90 -5.84
C SER A 69 -8.79 -13.05 -7.22
N LEU A 70 -8.09 -12.03 -7.71
CA LEU A 70 -7.38 -12.14 -9.00
C LEU A 70 -6.16 -13.07 -8.88
N PRO A 71 -5.76 -13.74 -9.97
CA PRO A 71 -4.64 -14.67 -9.96
C PRO A 71 -3.29 -13.95 -9.79
N TYR A 72 -2.31 -14.68 -9.29
CA TYR A 72 -0.92 -14.22 -9.23
C TYR A 72 -0.34 -14.10 -10.65
N ARG A 73 0.42 -13.02 -10.89
CA ARG A 73 1.11 -12.78 -12.16
C ARG A 73 2.63 -12.77 -11.96
N GLY A 74 3.31 -13.71 -12.60
CA GLY A 74 4.76 -13.93 -12.47
C GLY A 74 5.66 -13.05 -13.35
N SER A 75 5.11 -12.07 -14.07
CA SER A 75 5.85 -11.23 -15.00
C SER A 75 5.28 -9.81 -15.06
N SER A 76 6.02 -8.91 -15.69
CA SER A 76 5.62 -7.52 -15.89
C SER A 76 4.22 -7.38 -16.52
N PHE A 77 3.47 -6.37 -16.09
CA PHE A 77 2.11 -6.13 -16.54
C PHE A 77 1.73 -4.65 -16.45
N THR A 78 1.02 -4.15 -17.46
CA THR A 78 0.52 -2.77 -17.50
C THR A 78 -1.00 -2.75 -17.53
N LEU A 79 -1.62 -2.02 -16.61
CA LEU A 79 -3.05 -1.77 -16.58
C LEU A 79 -3.35 -0.30 -16.87
N ASN A 80 -4.06 -0.04 -17.97
CA ASN A 80 -4.44 1.32 -18.37
C ASN A 80 -5.95 1.51 -18.23
N GLY A 81 -6.38 2.54 -17.51
CA GLY A 81 -7.78 2.96 -17.49
C GLY A 81 -8.13 3.79 -18.74
N LYS A 82 -9.15 3.36 -19.47
CA LYS A 82 -9.69 4.00 -20.69
C LYS A 82 -11.21 4.22 -20.62
N CYS A 83 -11.76 4.36 -19.41
CA CYS A 83 -13.18 4.66 -19.23
C CYS A 83 -13.48 6.09 -19.69
N ALA A 84 -14.58 6.27 -20.41
CA ALA A 84 -14.97 7.58 -20.91
C ALA A 84 -15.34 8.51 -19.74
N GLY A 85 -14.63 9.64 -19.61
CA GLY A 85 -14.94 10.69 -18.64
C GLY A 85 -14.59 10.37 -17.18
N SER A 86 -14.02 9.19 -16.88
CA SER A 86 -13.62 8.83 -15.52
C SER A 86 -12.47 7.81 -15.50
N ARG A 87 -11.84 7.62 -14.34
CA ARG A 87 -10.95 6.48 -14.11
C ARG A 87 -11.76 5.19 -14.02
N CYS A 88 -11.22 4.09 -14.53
CA CYS A 88 -11.88 2.79 -14.44
C CYS A 88 -11.72 2.17 -13.05
N VAL A 89 -12.78 1.56 -12.54
CA VAL A 89 -12.80 0.96 -11.19
C VAL A 89 -12.51 -0.53 -11.25
N ILE A 90 -11.67 -1.00 -10.33
CA ILE A 90 -11.60 -2.39 -9.91
C ILE A 90 -11.95 -2.44 -8.42
N SER A 91 -13.07 -3.10 -8.09
CA SER A 91 -13.52 -3.27 -6.71
C SER A 91 -13.36 -4.72 -6.25
N GLY A 92 -12.67 -4.91 -5.13
CA GLY A 92 -12.59 -6.20 -4.42
C GLY A 92 -13.78 -6.48 -3.49
N VAL A 93 -14.79 -5.60 -3.46
CA VAL A 93 -16.02 -5.71 -2.64
C VAL A 93 -15.77 -6.07 -1.17
N LYS A 94 -14.65 -5.59 -0.62
CA LYS A 94 -14.16 -5.85 0.74
C LYS A 94 -13.95 -7.32 1.06
N ARG A 95 -13.89 -8.18 0.04
CA ARG A 95 -13.76 -9.65 0.19
C ARG A 95 -12.56 -10.22 -0.54
N PHE A 96 -12.19 -9.63 -1.67
CA PHE A 96 -11.21 -10.20 -2.58
C PHE A 96 -9.93 -9.40 -2.66
N SER A 97 -8.81 -10.09 -2.80
CA SER A 97 -7.53 -9.47 -3.09
C SER A 97 -7.48 -9.10 -4.57
N CYS A 98 -6.91 -7.94 -4.85
CA CYS A 98 -6.77 -7.44 -6.20
C CYS A 98 -5.45 -7.93 -6.80
N PHE A 99 -4.39 -7.13 -6.83
CA PHE A 99 -3.21 -7.44 -7.63
C PHE A 99 -2.05 -7.99 -6.80
N ARG A 100 -1.49 -9.11 -7.27
CA ARG A 100 -0.28 -9.71 -6.71
C ARG A 100 0.61 -10.25 -7.82
N GLY A 101 1.90 -9.97 -7.73
CA GLY A 101 2.86 -10.51 -8.68
C GLY A 101 4.29 -10.10 -8.47
N ILE A 102 5.10 -10.36 -9.49
CA ILE A 102 6.50 -9.93 -9.61
C ILE A 102 6.75 -9.32 -11.00
N GLY A 103 7.95 -8.80 -11.22
CA GLY A 103 8.27 -8.03 -12.42
C GLY A 103 7.85 -6.56 -12.29
N SER A 104 7.94 -5.82 -13.38
CA SER A 104 7.67 -4.38 -13.40
C SER A 104 6.22 -4.11 -13.79
N TRP A 105 5.50 -3.39 -12.95
CA TRP A 105 4.07 -3.15 -13.11
C TRP A 105 3.78 -1.67 -13.27
N THR A 106 2.82 -1.35 -14.14
CA THR A 106 2.34 0.02 -14.34
C THR A 106 0.83 0.08 -14.22
N PHE A 107 0.33 1.02 -13.44
CA PHE A 107 -1.07 1.36 -13.32
C PHE A 107 -1.27 2.83 -13.66
N SER A 108 -2.19 3.11 -14.59
CA SER A 108 -2.52 4.49 -14.95
C SER A 108 -4.03 4.69 -15.09
N GLN A 109 -4.55 5.82 -14.61
CA GLN A 109 -5.97 6.21 -14.77
C GLN A 109 -6.98 5.19 -14.20
N VAL A 110 -6.64 4.53 -13.09
CA VAL A 110 -7.51 3.53 -12.45
C VAL A 110 -7.92 3.92 -11.03
N ILE A 111 -9.03 3.33 -10.57
CA ILE A 111 -9.44 3.30 -9.17
C ILE A 111 -9.33 1.86 -8.68
N ILE A 112 -8.46 1.60 -7.71
CA ILE A 112 -8.35 0.31 -7.04
C ILE A 112 -8.97 0.47 -5.65
N GLN A 113 -10.08 -0.23 -5.43
CA GLN A 113 -10.83 -0.04 -4.19
C GLN A 113 -11.31 -1.34 -3.55
N GLU A 114 -11.55 -1.24 -2.24
CA GLU A 114 -12.21 -2.29 -1.46
C GLU A 114 -11.54 -3.67 -1.61
N CYS A 115 -10.26 -3.70 -1.95
CA CYS A 115 -9.48 -4.92 -1.97
C CYS A 115 -9.20 -5.32 -0.53
N ARG A 116 -9.43 -6.59 -0.21
CA ARG A 116 -9.17 -7.13 1.12
C ARG A 116 -8.27 -8.35 1.01
N SER A 117 -7.19 -8.35 1.80
CA SER A 117 -6.37 -9.54 2.02
C SER A 117 -6.27 -9.86 3.49
N THR A 118 -6.42 -11.14 3.82
CA THR A 118 -6.11 -11.69 5.14
C THR A 118 -4.70 -12.28 5.20
N ASN A 119 -3.98 -12.32 4.07
CA ASN A 119 -2.65 -12.89 3.98
C ASN A 119 -1.63 -12.07 4.78
N ARG A 120 -0.98 -12.71 5.75
CA ARG A 120 0.03 -12.10 6.62
C ARG A 120 1.47 -12.42 6.19
N SER A 121 1.64 -13.12 5.07
CA SER A 121 2.96 -13.44 4.52
C SER A 121 3.76 -12.16 4.28
N LEU A 122 4.94 -12.09 4.90
CA LEU A 122 5.91 -11.03 4.69
C LEU A 122 6.29 -10.94 3.20
N ALA A 123 6.51 -12.10 2.56
CA ALA A 123 6.81 -12.21 1.14
C ALA A 123 5.75 -11.55 0.25
N ASP A 124 4.51 -11.41 0.75
CA ASP A 124 3.40 -10.81 0.04
C ASP A 124 3.09 -9.38 0.49
N ALA A 125 4.10 -8.71 1.04
CA ALA A 125 3.98 -7.40 1.64
C ALA A 125 2.74 -7.30 2.56
N GLY A 126 2.41 -8.39 3.26
CA GLY A 126 1.30 -8.46 4.21
C GLY A 126 -0.09 -8.24 3.63
N GLY A 127 -0.30 -8.44 2.32
CA GLY A 127 -1.63 -8.51 1.71
C GLY A 127 -2.14 -7.21 1.08
N ALA A 128 -1.26 -6.35 0.58
CA ALA A 128 -1.65 -5.12 -0.11
C ALA A 128 -2.64 -5.31 -1.28
N ALA A 129 -3.42 -4.27 -1.60
CA ALA A 129 -4.29 -4.27 -2.79
C ALA A 129 -3.49 -4.38 -4.10
N ILE A 130 -2.31 -3.77 -4.15
CA ILE A 130 -1.30 -3.97 -5.18
C ILE A 130 -0.02 -4.39 -4.49
N ASN A 131 0.33 -5.66 -4.66
CA ASN A 131 1.58 -6.20 -4.15
C ASN A 131 2.49 -6.61 -5.30
N ILE A 132 3.68 -6.02 -5.31
CA ILE A 132 4.80 -6.46 -6.15
C ILE A 132 5.93 -6.98 -5.27
N GLY A 133 6.21 -8.27 -5.37
CA GLY A 133 7.28 -8.93 -4.61
C GLY A 133 6.92 -10.34 -4.14
N ASN A 134 7.96 -11.11 -3.84
CA ASN A 134 7.86 -12.47 -3.31
C ASN A 134 8.77 -12.70 -2.08
N GLY A 135 9.17 -11.63 -1.38
CA GLY A 135 10.09 -11.73 -0.24
C GLY A 135 11.57 -11.82 -0.60
N ILE A 136 11.93 -11.89 -1.89
CA ILE A 136 13.32 -11.94 -2.36
C ILE A 136 13.57 -10.79 -3.34
N SER A 137 12.74 -10.68 -4.37
CA SER A 137 12.84 -9.62 -5.38
C SER A 137 11.47 -9.04 -5.70
N SER A 138 11.45 -7.73 -5.98
CA SER A 138 10.33 -7.06 -6.63
C SER A 138 10.85 -6.33 -7.87
N GLY A 139 10.01 -6.21 -8.89
CA GLY A 139 10.32 -5.27 -9.98
C GLY A 139 9.98 -3.84 -9.57
N SER A 140 9.83 -2.96 -10.57
CA SER A 140 9.40 -1.59 -10.35
C SER A 140 7.88 -1.48 -10.44
N LEU A 141 7.22 -0.84 -9.48
CA LEU A 141 5.81 -0.45 -9.57
C LEU A 141 5.72 1.05 -9.88
N ARG A 142 5.01 1.38 -10.96
CA ARG A 142 4.61 2.75 -11.28
C ARG A 142 3.10 2.87 -11.16
N VAL A 143 2.63 3.85 -10.40
CA VAL A 143 1.22 4.20 -10.31
C VAL A 143 1.10 5.68 -10.63
N SER A 144 0.33 6.02 -11.65
CA SER A 144 0.12 7.42 -12.03
C SER A 144 -1.36 7.74 -12.22
N ASP A 145 -1.73 8.97 -11.86
CA ASP A 145 -3.06 9.52 -12.12
C ASP A 145 -4.20 8.60 -11.66
N SER A 146 -4.06 8.00 -10.48
CA SER A 146 -4.92 6.91 -10.00
C SER A 146 -5.42 7.15 -8.57
N ILE A 147 -6.48 6.46 -8.19
CA ILE A 147 -7.03 6.50 -6.83
C ILE A 147 -6.93 5.09 -6.21
N ILE A 148 -6.29 4.98 -5.06
CA ILE A 148 -6.19 3.76 -4.28
C ILE A 148 -6.94 3.99 -2.97
N ARG A 149 -8.13 3.40 -2.80
CA ARG A 149 -9.00 3.73 -1.66
C ARG A 149 -9.70 2.57 -0.99
N TRP A 150 -9.97 2.69 0.30
CA TRP A 150 -10.75 1.70 1.07
C TRP A 150 -10.20 0.28 1.02
N ASN A 151 -8.89 0.14 0.78
CA ASN A 151 -8.26 -1.16 0.76
C ASN A 151 -7.80 -1.56 2.16
N THR A 152 -7.85 -2.84 2.47
CA THR A 152 -7.48 -3.35 3.79
C THR A 152 -6.59 -4.58 3.69
N ALA A 153 -5.44 -4.51 4.33
CA ALA A 153 -4.51 -5.62 4.49
C ALA A 153 -4.44 -6.02 5.98
N SER A 154 -4.29 -7.31 6.27
CA SER A 154 -4.18 -7.78 7.65
C SER A 154 -2.82 -7.47 8.29
N PHE A 155 -1.82 -7.09 7.49
CA PHE A 155 -0.48 -6.85 8.00
C PHE A 155 0.20 -5.60 7.42
N ARG A 156 0.52 -5.54 6.12
CA ARG A 156 1.34 -4.45 5.56
C ARG A 156 0.68 -3.84 4.32
N GLY A 157 0.85 -2.53 4.17
CA GLY A 157 0.57 -1.78 2.93
C GLY A 157 -0.87 -1.88 2.46
N GLY A 158 -1.84 -1.25 3.15
CA GLY A 158 -3.26 -1.43 2.83
C GLY A 158 -3.60 -1.19 1.36
N GLY A 159 -2.97 -0.20 0.72
CA GLY A 159 -3.04 0.03 -0.72
C GLY A 159 -1.92 -0.68 -1.50
N VAL A 160 -0.67 -0.33 -1.22
CA VAL A 160 0.51 -0.80 -1.97
C VAL A 160 1.54 -1.42 -1.03
N GLY A 161 2.05 -2.57 -1.43
CA GLY A 161 3.14 -3.26 -0.74
C GLY A 161 4.30 -3.49 -1.71
N VAL A 162 5.49 -3.07 -1.31
CA VAL A 162 6.74 -3.33 -2.05
C VAL A 162 7.74 -3.97 -1.12
N TRP A 163 8.26 -5.13 -1.51
CA TRP A 163 9.26 -5.82 -0.70
C TRP A 163 10.66 -5.25 -0.93
N SER A 164 11.16 -5.39 -2.16
CA SER A 164 12.50 -4.97 -2.59
C SER A 164 12.42 -4.46 -4.02
N GLY A 165 12.37 -3.14 -4.23
CA GLY A 165 12.11 -2.59 -5.56
C GLY A 165 11.83 -1.10 -5.57
N ARG A 166 11.55 -0.55 -6.75
CA ARG A 166 11.25 0.87 -6.93
C ARG A 166 9.74 1.08 -6.99
N LEU A 167 9.20 1.98 -6.17
CA LEU A 167 7.84 2.46 -6.22
C LEU A 167 7.85 3.90 -6.73
N ASN A 168 7.20 4.18 -7.86
CA ASN A 168 6.98 5.53 -8.36
C ASN A 168 5.48 5.83 -8.29
N ILE A 169 5.10 6.83 -7.50
CA ILE A 169 3.72 7.30 -7.37
C ILE A 169 3.66 8.76 -7.83
N GLU A 170 2.77 9.03 -8.79
CA GLU A 170 2.66 10.34 -9.40
C GLU A 170 1.20 10.76 -9.56
N ARG A 171 0.81 11.92 -9.03
CA ARG A 171 -0.57 12.45 -9.14
C ARG A 171 -1.64 11.44 -8.70
N CYS A 172 -1.41 10.77 -7.58
CA CYS A 172 -2.33 9.75 -7.06
C CYS A 172 -2.95 10.16 -5.72
N ASP A 173 -4.12 9.61 -5.44
CA ASP A 173 -4.78 9.74 -4.13
C ASP A 173 -4.86 8.38 -3.43
N PHE A 174 -4.28 8.30 -2.24
CA PHE A 174 -4.41 7.17 -1.31
C PHE A 174 -5.36 7.55 -0.19
N ILE A 175 -6.57 6.99 -0.21
CA ILE A 175 -7.67 7.44 0.65
C ILE A 175 -8.20 6.30 1.52
N GLU A 176 -8.16 6.47 2.84
CA GLU A 176 -8.80 5.55 3.79
C GLU A 176 -8.39 4.08 3.60
N ASN A 177 -7.12 3.84 3.28
CA ASN A 177 -6.55 2.51 3.27
C ASN A 177 -6.09 2.12 4.69
N ALA A 178 -6.13 0.83 5.01
CA ALA A 178 -5.85 0.32 6.35
C ALA A 178 -4.95 -0.91 6.36
N ALA A 179 -4.00 -0.94 7.30
CA ALA A 179 -3.15 -2.11 7.59
C ALA A 179 -2.65 -2.11 9.05
N GLN A 180 -1.86 -3.12 9.45
CA GLN A 180 -1.12 -3.05 10.73
C GLN A 180 0.05 -2.06 10.62
N PHE A 181 0.74 -2.06 9.47
CA PHE A 181 1.88 -1.20 9.16
C PHE A 181 1.71 -0.59 7.76
N GLY A 182 1.79 0.73 7.65
CA GLY A 182 1.64 1.41 6.36
C GLY A 182 0.21 1.32 5.86
N GLY A 183 -0.68 2.18 6.38
CA GLY A 183 -2.09 2.14 6.01
C GLY A 183 -2.31 2.26 4.50
N ALA A 184 -1.50 3.09 3.82
CA ALA A 184 -1.47 3.19 2.36
C ALA A 184 -0.34 2.35 1.76
N VAL A 185 0.91 2.63 2.15
CA VAL A 185 2.12 2.08 1.52
C VAL A 185 2.99 1.42 2.58
N SER A 186 3.48 0.21 2.27
CA SER A 186 4.57 -0.41 3.01
C SER A 186 5.76 -0.67 2.10
N LEU A 187 6.93 -0.17 2.54
CA LEU A 187 8.24 -0.47 1.97
C LEU A 187 8.98 -1.37 2.93
N ASN A 188 9.55 -2.45 2.41
CA ASN A 188 10.39 -3.38 3.17
C ASN A 188 11.83 -3.31 2.64
N THR A 189 12.65 -4.31 2.98
CA THR A 189 14.08 -4.40 2.72
C THR A 189 14.49 -3.91 1.32
N PHE A 190 15.16 -2.75 1.30
CA PHE A 190 15.65 -2.02 0.10
C PHE A 190 14.57 -1.49 -0.86
N GLY A 191 13.30 -1.50 -0.46
CA GLY A 191 12.22 -0.80 -1.15
C GLY A 191 12.49 0.71 -1.20
N ARG A 192 12.33 1.32 -2.37
CA ARG A 192 12.54 2.76 -2.59
C ARG A 192 11.30 3.40 -3.16
N ALA A 193 10.68 4.31 -2.43
CA ALA A 193 9.56 5.10 -2.94
C ALA A 193 10.03 6.44 -3.49
N TYR A 194 9.40 6.87 -4.58
CA TYR A 194 9.52 8.17 -5.22
C TYR A 194 8.10 8.69 -5.40
N LEU A 195 7.76 9.78 -4.73
CA LEU A 195 6.39 10.26 -4.61
C LEU A 195 6.31 11.70 -5.09
N THR A 196 5.46 11.99 -6.08
CA THR A 196 5.33 13.35 -6.62
C THR A 196 3.87 13.74 -6.76
N GLY A 197 3.52 14.92 -6.25
CA GLY A 197 2.20 15.54 -6.49
C GLY A 197 1.02 14.68 -6.02
N SER A 198 1.19 13.92 -4.94
CA SER A 198 0.23 12.89 -4.51
C SER A 198 -0.32 13.14 -3.11
N ASN A 199 -1.53 12.65 -2.85
CA ASN A 199 -2.23 12.86 -1.58
C ASN A 199 -2.41 11.53 -0.83
N PHE A 200 -2.12 11.56 0.48
CA PHE A 200 -2.34 10.47 1.41
C PHE A 200 -3.31 10.95 2.49
N LEU A 201 -4.57 10.55 2.35
CA LEU A 201 -5.70 11.10 3.09
C LEU A 201 -6.33 10.03 3.97
N ARG A 202 -6.37 10.27 5.28
CA ARG A 202 -7.14 9.46 6.25
C ARG A 202 -6.79 7.98 6.25
N ASN A 203 -5.55 7.62 5.92
CA ASN A 203 -5.07 6.25 5.99
C ASN A 203 -4.79 5.86 7.45
N ARG A 204 -4.92 4.57 7.76
CA ARG A 204 -4.84 4.07 9.13
C ARG A 204 -3.90 2.88 9.26
N ALA A 205 -2.96 2.98 10.20
CA ALA A 205 -2.16 1.86 10.65
C ALA A 205 -2.52 1.46 12.09
N GLY A 206 -2.68 0.17 12.35
CA GLY A 206 -2.85 -0.35 13.71
C GLY A 206 -1.62 -0.13 14.59
N ASN A 207 -0.43 -0.10 14.00
CA ASN A 207 0.84 0.05 14.71
C ASN A 207 1.59 1.31 14.26
N ALA A 208 2.22 1.29 13.09
CA ALA A 208 3.11 2.38 12.66
C ALA A 208 2.92 2.79 11.20
N GLY A 209 3.18 4.05 10.90
CA GLY A 209 3.09 4.61 9.55
C GLY A 209 1.66 4.68 9.05
N GLY A 210 0.87 5.63 9.55
CA GLY A 210 -0.56 5.71 9.23
C GLY A 210 -0.84 5.78 7.73
N ALA A 211 0.02 6.47 6.97
CA ALA A 211 0.08 6.37 5.52
C ALA A 211 1.21 5.45 5.07
N ILE A 212 2.46 5.77 5.41
CA ILE A 212 3.65 5.10 4.90
C ILE A 212 4.44 4.48 6.03
N PHE A 213 4.73 3.20 5.90
CA PHE A 213 5.67 2.51 6.78
C PHE A 213 6.88 2.04 5.97
N SER A 214 8.06 2.52 6.32
CA SER A 214 9.33 2.15 5.71
C SER A 214 10.20 1.44 6.74
N PHE A 215 10.41 0.15 6.55
CA PHE A 215 11.30 -0.67 7.37
C PHE A 215 12.41 -1.22 6.49
N GLU A 216 13.65 -0.81 6.74
CA GLU A 216 14.81 -1.14 5.89
C GLU A 216 14.70 -0.67 4.43
N GLY A 217 13.65 0.08 4.12
CA GLY A 217 13.47 0.80 2.87
C GLY A 217 13.77 2.29 3.04
N THR A 218 13.53 3.04 1.97
CA THR A 218 13.68 4.50 1.97
C THR A 218 12.58 5.19 1.16
N VAL A 219 12.10 6.32 1.70
CA VAL A 219 11.21 7.26 1.02
C VAL A 219 12.07 8.35 0.40
N ASN A 220 12.42 8.18 -0.88
CA ASN A 220 13.31 9.05 -1.62
C ASN A 220 12.51 10.12 -2.37
N GLU A 221 13.16 11.27 -2.60
CA GLU A 221 12.72 12.30 -3.55
C GLU A 221 11.21 12.55 -3.55
N THR A 222 10.64 12.69 -2.35
CA THR A 222 9.20 12.87 -2.17
C THR A 222 8.90 14.36 -2.24
N THR A 223 8.16 14.79 -3.27
CA THR A 223 7.95 16.20 -3.57
C THR A 223 6.47 16.54 -3.75
N ASN A 224 6.07 17.73 -3.29
CA ASN A 224 4.71 18.26 -3.50
C ASN A 224 3.60 17.29 -3.06
N CYS A 225 3.83 16.55 -1.97
CA CYS A 225 2.86 15.57 -1.46
C CYS A 225 2.13 16.10 -0.23
N ARG A 226 0.87 15.68 -0.07
CA ARG A 226 0.03 16.03 1.08
C ARG A 226 -0.26 14.78 1.91
N PHE A 227 -0.04 14.86 3.21
CA PHE A 227 -0.38 13.85 4.21
C PHE A 227 -1.36 14.45 5.19
N GLU A 228 -2.62 14.01 5.14
CA GLU A 228 -3.68 14.60 5.93
C GLU A 228 -4.53 13.57 6.67
N GLY A 229 -4.73 13.81 7.97
CA GLY A 229 -5.65 13.02 8.80
C GLY A 229 -5.25 11.55 8.92
N ASN A 230 -4.00 11.20 8.64
CA ASN A 230 -3.53 9.82 8.76
C ASN A 230 -3.31 9.47 10.24
N THR A 231 -3.55 8.21 10.58
CA THR A 231 -3.50 7.76 11.98
C THR A 231 -2.69 6.49 12.17
N ALA A 232 -1.88 6.44 13.22
CA ALA A 232 -1.15 5.25 13.64
C ALA A 232 -1.39 4.96 15.13
N GLY A 233 -1.56 3.69 15.49
CA GLY A 233 -1.77 3.30 16.88
C GLY A 233 -0.58 3.59 17.80
N ARG A 234 0.65 3.61 17.26
CA ARG A 234 1.89 3.78 18.03
C ARG A 234 2.73 4.92 17.48
N THR A 235 3.31 4.80 16.30
CA THR A 235 4.31 5.78 15.82
C THR A 235 4.10 6.19 14.38
N GLY A 236 4.54 7.39 14.01
CA GLY A 236 4.51 7.86 12.62
C GLY A 236 3.07 8.00 12.10
N GLY A 237 2.32 8.97 12.62
CA GLY A 237 0.90 9.12 12.29
C GLY A 237 0.65 9.27 10.80
N ALA A 238 1.58 9.89 10.05
CA ALA A 238 1.66 9.76 8.60
C ALA A 238 2.76 8.80 8.16
N ILE A 239 4.01 9.06 8.55
CA ILE A 239 5.17 8.33 8.04
C ILE A 239 6.02 7.78 9.19
N GLU A 240 6.35 6.50 9.10
CA GLU A 240 7.36 5.84 9.91
C GLU A 240 8.58 5.53 9.04
N LEU A 241 9.76 5.99 9.46
CA LEU A 241 11.04 5.68 8.84
C LEU A 241 11.90 4.93 9.86
N GLN A 242 12.13 3.63 9.63
CA GLN A 242 12.87 2.76 10.53
C GLN A 242 13.95 1.93 9.79
N MET A 243 15.12 1.78 10.41
CA MET A 243 16.20 0.87 9.96
C MET A 243 16.72 1.17 8.54
N SER A 244 16.77 2.44 8.12
CA SER A 244 17.27 2.77 6.77
C SER A 244 18.81 2.72 6.69
N TYR A 245 19.35 1.76 5.94
CA TYR A 245 20.80 1.50 5.84
C TYR A 245 21.53 2.14 4.65
N ALA A 246 20.86 2.35 3.51
CA ALA A 246 21.59 2.54 2.23
C ALA A 246 21.31 3.85 1.48
N TYR A 247 20.15 4.49 1.69
CA TYR A 247 19.74 5.67 0.90
C TYR A 247 19.18 6.79 1.78
N THR A 248 19.51 8.02 1.42
CA THR A 248 18.98 9.23 2.07
C THR A 248 17.48 9.37 1.79
N ALA A 249 16.72 9.84 2.77
CA ALA A 249 15.32 10.19 2.56
C ALA A 249 15.18 11.70 2.45
N THR A 250 14.61 12.19 1.36
CA THR A 250 14.37 13.63 1.15
C THR A 250 12.89 13.86 0.89
N LEU A 251 12.25 14.62 1.76
CA LEU A 251 10.88 15.10 1.61
C LEU A 251 10.93 16.60 1.39
N ALA A 252 10.48 17.08 0.24
CA ALA A 252 10.50 18.49 -0.11
C ALA A 252 9.11 19.02 -0.48
N LYS A 253 8.79 20.26 -0.09
CA LYS A 253 7.53 20.93 -0.45
C LYS A 253 6.30 20.10 -0.09
N CYS A 254 6.39 19.33 0.98
CA CYS A 254 5.32 18.46 1.45
C CYS A 254 4.51 19.13 2.57
N THR A 255 3.28 18.69 2.75
CA THR A 255 2.37 19.23 3.76
C THR A 255 1.83 18.11 4.66
N PHE A 256 1.98 18.25 5.97
CA PHE A 256 1.47 17.32 6.98
C PHE A 256 0.42 18.01 7.85
N ILE A 257 -0.84 17.62 7.74
CA ILE A 257 -1.97 18.24 8.44
C ILE A 257 -2.75 17.21 9.25
N GLY A 258 -2.97 17.46 10.55
CA GLY A 258 -3.93 16.70 11.34
C GLY A 258 -3.61 15.21 11.48
N ASN A 259 -2.35 14.80 11.28
CA ASN A 259 -1.95 13.41 11.43
C ASN A 259 -1.76 13.06 12.91
N ARG A 260 -2.05 11.81 13.31
CA ARG A 260 -2.04 11.41 14.71
C ARG A 260 -1.32 10.08 14.95
N ALA A 261 -0.47 10.03 15.97
CA ALA A 261 0.10 8.79 16.50
C ALA A 261 -0.30 8.59 17.97
N GLY A 262 -0.25 7.35 18.47
CA GLY A 262 -0.50 7.07 19.88
C GLY A 262 0.65 7.52 20.79
N LEU A 263 1.89 7.29 20.37
CA LEU A 263 3.10 7.43 21.20
C LEU A 263 4.06 8.50 20.67
N ALA A 264 4.49 8.42 19.41
CA ALA A 264 5.52 9.32 18.87
C ALA A 264 5.33 9.64 17.39
N GLY A 265 5.86 10.78 16.96
CA GLY A 265 5.81 11.24 15.56
C GLY A 265 4.40 11.38 15.02
N GLY A 266 3.59 12.31 15.55
CA GLY A 266 2.22 12.57 15.06
C GLY A 266 2.15 12.77 13.55
N ALA A 267 3.13 13.44 12.95
CA ALA A 267 3.37 13.42 11.51
C ALA A 267 4.37 12.33 11.11
N VAL A 268 5.62 12.49 11.53
CA VAL A 268 6.74 11.66 11.11
C VAL A 268 7.48 11.15 12.34
N ASN A 269 7.80 9.86 12.34
CA ASN A 269 8.76 9.27 13.26
C ASN A 269 9.97 8.76 12.46
N VAL A 270 11.16 9.14 12.90
CA VAL A 270 12.44 8.65 12.40
C VAL A 270 13.08 7.84 13.51
N ALA A 271 13.37 6.57 13.30
CA ALA A 271 13.97 5.68 14.29
C ALA A 271 15.06 4.81 13.64
N ASP A 272 16.06 4.41 14.44
CA ASP A 272 17.10 3.44 14.06
C ASP A 272 17.66 3.71 12.65
N PHE A 273 18.29 4.86 12.42
CA PHE A 273 18.71 5.25 11.07
C PHE A 273 20.23 5.41 10.95
N HIS A 274 20.75 5.10 9.75
CA HIS A 274 22.19 5.10 9.44
C HIS A 274 22.57 6.05 8.31
N VAL A 275 21.59 6.76 7.78
CA VAL A 275 21.75 7.65 6.62
C VAL A 275 20.87 8.86 6.81
N GLU A 276 21.28 9.97 6.21
CA GLU A 276 20.65 11.26 6.39
C GLU A 276 19.16 11.26 6.03
N LYS A 277 18.41 12.08 6.75
CA LYS A 277 16.99 12.35 6.51
C LYS A 277 16.82 13.85 6.38
N ARG A 278 16.10 14.29 5.36
CA ARG A 278 15.99 15.71 5.02
C ARG A 278 14.55 16.12 4.77
N PHE A 279 14.13 17.20 5.43
CA PHE A 279 12.82 17.81 5.29
C PHE A 279 13.01 19.25 4.80
N CYS A 280 12.60 19.51 3.57
CA CYS A 280 12.81 20.79 2.87
C CYS A 280 11.49 21.48 2.60
N SER A 281 11.30 22.71 3.08
CA SER A 281 10.09 23.50 2.85
C SER A 281 8.82 22.72 3.20
N VAL A 282 8.85 22.00 4.32
CA VAL A 282 7.74 21.17 4.78
C VAL A 282 6.83 21.98 5.68
N THR A 283 5.52 21.90 5.42
CA THR A 283 4.49 22.51 6.28
C THR A 283 3.99 21.50 7.30
N TRP A 284 3.98 21.89 8.57
CA TRP A 284 3.50 21.07 9.69
C TRP A 284 2.34 21.78 10.36
N GLN A 285 1.17 21.14 10.43
CA GLN A 285 -0.01 21.73 11.06
C GLN A 285 -0.82 20.69 11.83
N ASN A 286 -1.08 20.94 13.11
CA ASN A 286 -2.01 20.18 13.94
C ASN A 286 -1.72 18.66 14.01
N ASN A 287 -0.46 18.24 13.86
CA ASN A 287 -0.11 16.83 13.97
C ASN A 287 0.08 16.44 15.45
N THR A 288 -0.60 15.40 15.93
CA THR A 288 -0.71 15.11 17.36
C THR A 288 -0.19 13.75 17.80
N ILE A 289 0.22 13.64 19.06
CA ILE A 289 0.42 12.35 19.75
C ILE A 289 -0.62 12.14 20.85
N GLY A 290 -0.69 10.95 21.46
CA GLY A 290 -1.69 10.61 22.47
C GLY A 290 -1.73 11.54 23.69
N THR A 291 -0.61 12.19 24.02
CA THR A 291 -0.52 13.19 25.10
C THR A 291 -1.06 14.58 24.71
N GLY A 292 -1.42 14.79 23.44
CA GLY A 292 -1.97 16.05 22.93
C GLY A 292 -0.94 17.03 22.36
N ALA A 293 0.36 16.74 22.40
CA ALA A 293 1.39 17.60 21.80
C ALA A 293 1.15 17.77 20.28
N VAL A 294 1.26 19.01 19.77
CA VAL A 294 0.94 19.38 18.37
C VAL A 294 2.20 19.57 17.51
N ASN A 295 2.03 19.58 16.18
CA ASN A 295 3.10 19.65 15.16
C ASN A 295 4.18 18.56 15.31
N HIS A 296 3.78 17.38 15.77
CA HIS A 296 4.72 16.42 16.35
C HIS A 296 5.57 15.65 15.32
N VAL A 297 6.88 15.88 15.32
CA VAL A 297 7.90 15.07 14.63
C VAL A 297 8.80 14.43 15.68
N SER A 298 9.10 13.14 15.53
CA SER A 298 9.96 12.41 16.47
C SER A 298 11.23 11.93 15.79
N VAL A 299 12.36 12.14 16.43
CA VAL A 299 13.67 11.65 16.00
C VAL A 299 14.28 10.79 17.12
N GLY A 300 14.34 9.50 16.87
CA GLY A 300 14.98 8.49 17.70
C GLY A 300 16.49 8.39 17.45
N PRO A 301 17.19 7.52 18.18
CA PRO A 301 18.64 7.41 18.11
C PRO A 301 19.15 6.90 16.76
N SER A 302 20.38 7.30 16.42
CA SER A 302 21.23 6.66 15.42
C SER A 302 22.17 5.68 16.13
N ASP A 303 22.29 4.45 15.63
CA ASP A 303 23.06 3.37 16.26
C ASP A 303 24.51 3.24 15.74
N LEU A 304 24.89 3.86 14.61
CA LEU A 304 26.17 3.54 13.95
C LEU A 304 27.10 4.69 13.46
N SER A 305 26.79 5.99 13.55
CA SER A 305 27.83 7.02 13.35
C SER A 305 27.43 8.44 13.76
N ILE A 306 28.42 9.23 14.23
CA ILE A 306 28.31 10.68 14.52
C ILE A 306 28.18 11.58 13.27
N THR A 307 28.13 11.01 12.06
CA THR A 307 28.04 11.79 10.81
C THR A 307 26.64 11.83 10.21
N THR A 308 25.70 11.05 10.75
CA THR A 308 24.35 10.94 10.19
C THR A 308 23.40 11.87 10.94
N GLY A 309 22.66 12.69 10.19
CA GLY A 309 21.82 13.74 10.75
C GLY A 309 20.41 13.77 10.16
N VAL A 310 19.51 14.41 10.92
CA VAL A 310 18.18 14.80 10.44
C VAL A 310 18.18 16.30 10.19
N TYR A 311 17.96 16.68 8.94
CA TYR A 311 18.08 18.04 8.47
C TYR A 311 16.71 18.64 8.19
N PHE A 312 16.49 19.84 8.71
CA PHE A 312 15.29 20.63 8.45
C PHE A 312 15.66 21.92 7.73
N CYS A 313 14.81 22.36 6.80
CA CYS A 313 14.94 23.63 6.10
C CYS A 313 13.53 24.20 5.82
N PRO A 314 13.28 25.50 6.05
CA PRO A 314 14.22 26.46 6.63
C PRO A 314 14.39 26.31 8.15
N ASP A 315 13.44 25.68 8.84
CA ASP A 315 13.41 25.62 10.31
C ASP A 315 12.99 24.25 10.81
N VAL A 316 13.44 23.92 12.02
CA VAL A 316 12.99 22.75 12.78
C VAL A 316 11.53 22.98 13.23
N PRO A 317 10.61 22.00 13.11
CA PRO A 317 9.24 22.16 13.56
C PRO A 317 9.16 22.39 15.08
N GLN A 318 8.26 23.28 15.50
CA GLN A 318 8.06 23.60 16.92
C GLN A 318 7.68 22.39 17.79
N GLY A 319 7.07 21.36 17.19
CA GLY A 319 6.66 20.13 17.88
C GLY A 319 7.67 18.99 17.75
N ILE A 320 8.98 19.25 17.78
CA ILE A 320 9.97 18.18 17.67
C ILE A 320 10.24 17.50 19.01
N THR A 321 10.28 16.17 19.02
CA THR A 321 10.78 15.36 20.13
C THR A 321 12.04 14.63 19.69
N VAL A 322 13.11 14.78 20.47
CA VAL A 322 14.38 14.11 20.25
C VAL A 322 14.60 13.10 21.37
N ILE A 323 14.72 11.83 21.01
CA ILE A 323 15.04 10.77 21.98
C ILE A 323 16.56 10.60 21.96
N GLU A 324 17.25 11.28 22.88
CA GLU A 324 18.71 11.25 22.97
C GLU A 324 19.23 9.90 23.50
N THR A 325 20.32 9.42 22.92
CA THR A 325 21.14 8.32 23.44
C THR A 325 22.61 8.74 23.47
N ARG A 326 23.51 7.84 23.89
CA ARG A 326 24.96 8.05 24.04
C ARG A 326 25.65 8.66 22.80
N PHE A 327 25.07 8.48 21.62
CA PHE A 327 25.42 9.16 20.37
C PHE A 327 24.14 9.80 19.82
N GLY A 328 23.82 11.02 20.27
CA GLY A 328 22.59 11.70 19.88
C GLY A 328 22.54 11.99 18.37
N PRO A 329 21.38 11.83 17.71
CA PRO A 329 21.23 12.20 16.31
C PRO A 329 21.44 13.71 16.15
N TYR A 330 22.30 14.13 15.22
CA TYR A 330 22.49 15.56 14.96
C TYR A 330 21.27 16.11 14.20
N ILE A 331 20.48 16.93 14.88
CA ILE A 331 19.44 17.74 14.24
C ILE A 331 20.08 19.04 13.79
N LYS A 332 19.97 19.35 12.50
CA LYS A 332 20.52 20.57 11.93
C LYS A 332 19.50 21.31 11.09
N THR A 333 19.54 22.62 11.20
CA THR A 333 18.92 23.51 10.23
C THR A 333 19.87 23.69 9.05
N LEU A 334 19.59 23.06 7.91
CA LEU A 334 20.47 23.10 6.74
C LEU A 334 19.69 22.99 5.44
N CYS A 335 19.78 24.04 4.62
CA CYS A 335 19.13 24.08 3.31
C CYS A 335 20.02 23.58 2.16
N SER A 336 21.35 23.53 2.32
CA SER A 336 22.22 22.98 1.27
C SER A 336 21.94 21.49 1.09
N GLY A 337 21.54 21.08 -0.12
CA GLY A 337 21.07 19.72 -0.43
C GLY A 337 19.54 19.58 -0.49
N CYS A 338 18.78 20.64 -0.22
CA CYS A 338 17.37 20.70 -0.58
C CYS A 338 17.20 20.96 -2.09
N PRO A 339 16.24 20.32 -2.76
CA PRO A 339 15.92 20.64 -4.15
C PRO A 339 15.35 22.06 -4.25
N ALA A 340 15.63 22.73 -5.37
CA ALA A 340 15.10 24.04 -5.70
C ALA A 340 13.56 24.06 -5.74
#